data_AF-A0A0F2R377-F1
#
_entry.id   AF-A0A0F2R377-F1
#
_cell.length_a   1.000
_cell.length_b   1.000
_cell.length_c   1.000
_cell.angle_alpha   90.00
_cell.angle_beta   90.00
_cell.angle_gamma   90.00
#
_symmetry.space_group_name_H-M   'P 1'
#
loop_
_entity.id
_entity.type
_entity.pdbx_description
1 polymer ?
#
loop_
_entity_poly.entity_id
_entity_poly.type
_entity_poly.pdbx_seq_one_letter_code
_entity_poly.pdbx_strand_id
1 'polypeptide(L)'
;MALQVFRPTMDIDMLGRTSNDEASLVAQIRDIIAVDVEPDGLRFDPDSVQSERITEDADYKGIRIRFRGILDSARVAMQIDIGFSDVVYPGPGESIFRPCWILPSRDYFAIAARASSLRSLKPW
;
A
#
# COMPACT_ATOMS: atom_id res chain seq x y z
N MET A 1 8.39 -25.63 -10.37
CA MET A 1 8.42 -24.24 -9.87
C MET A 1 7.98 -24.26 -8.42
N ALA A 2 8.85 -23.89 -7.48
CA ALA A 2 8.45 -23.74 -6.08
C ALA A 2 7.56 -22.51 -5.97
N LEU A 3 6.33 -22.68 -5.48
CA LEU A 3 5.50 -21.55 -5.07
C LEU A 3 6.21 -20.87 -3.90
N GLN A 4 6.67 -19.65 -4.12
CA GLN A 4 7.20 -18.81 -3.05
C GLN A 4 6.05 -18.57 -2.07
N VAL A 5 6.19 -19.12 -0.85
CA VAL A 5 5.20 -18.96 0.21
C VAL A 5 5.30 -17.52 0.73
N PHE A 6 4.44 -16.65 0.23
CA PHE A 6 4.28 -15.30 0.78
C PHE A 6 3.52 -15.40 2.09
N ARG A 7 4.04 -14.75 3.14
CA ARG A 7 3.24 -14.51 4.35
C ARG A 7 2.18 -13.46 4.03
N PRO A 8 0.94 -13.63 4.47
CA PRO A 8 -0.05 -12.57 4.41
C PRO A 8 0.46 -11.34 5.18
N THR A 9 0.48 -10.17 4.54
CA THR A 9 0.67 -8.87 5.17
C THR A 9 -0.67 -8.12 5.14
N MET A 10 -0.92 -7.26 6.12
CA MET A 10 -2.18 -6.50 6.22
C MET A 10 -2.01 -5.05 5.74
N ASP A 11 -0.76 -4.63 5.58
CA ASP A 11 -0.29 -3.29 5.29
C ASP A 11 0.23 -3.20 3.86
N ILE A 12 0.04 -2.02 3.27
CA ILE A 12 0.54 -1.63 1.96
C ILE A 12 1.59 -0.55 2.16
N ASP A 13 2.86 -0.86 1.90
CA ASP A 13 3.94 0.11 1.96
C ASP A 13 4.12 0.83 0.62
N MET A 14 4.23 2.16 0.66
CA MET A 14 4.47 3.01 -0.50
C MET A 14 5.59 4.02 -0.24
N LEU A 15 6.33 4.35 -1.29
CA LEU A 15 7.22 5.52 -1.29
C LEU A 15 6.53 6.68 -2.01
N GLY A 16 6.26 7.75 -1.28
CA GLY A 16 5.61 8.95 -1.78
C GLY A 16 6.52 9.74 -2.73
N ARG A 17 6.03 9.99 -3.95
CA ARG A 17 6.60 10.95 -4.91
C ARG A 17 5.71 12.19 -5.09
N THR A 18 4.96 12.53 -4.05
CA THR A 18 3.96 13.60 -4.00
C THR A 18 4.24 14.47 -2.76
N SER A 19 3.43 15.50 -2.53
CA SER A 19 3.50 16.30 -1.30
C SER A 19 3.25 15.44 -0.07
N ASN A 20 4.01 15.65 1.01
CA ASN A 20 3.77 15.05 2.33
C ASN A 20 2.68 15.79 3.14
N ASP A 21 1.75 16.46 2.44
CA ASP A 21 0.60 17.10 3.04
C ASP A 21 -0.53 16.07 3.24
N GLU A 22 -1.03 15.97 4.47
CA GLU A 22 -2.04 14.98 4.86
C GLU A 22 -3.35 15.15 4.09
N ALA A 23 -3.83 16.39 3.94
CA ALA A 23 -5.08 16.66 3.24
C ALA A 23 -4.99 16.27 1.76
N SER A 24 -3.85 16.57 1.13
CA SER A 24 -3.56 16.22 -0.26
C SER A 24 -3.50 14.71 -0.46
N LEU A 25 -2.94 13.95 0.49
CA LEU A 25 -2.90 12.49 0.42
C LEU A 25 -4.28 11.86 0.67
N VAL A 26 -5.06 12.39 1.62
CA VAL A 26 -6.44 11.93 1.85
C VAL A 26 -7.28 12.14 0.59
N ALA A 27 -7.15 13.28 -0.08
CA ALA A 27 -7.83 13.54 -1.34
C ALA A 27 -7.42 12.53 -2.43
N GLN A 28 -6.11 12.32 -2.61
CA GLN A 28 -5.60 11.33 -3.58
C GLN A 28 -6.11 9.92 -3.30
N ILE A 29 -6.10 9.45 -2.04
CA ILE A 29 -6.61 8.13 -1.70
C ILE A 29 -8.11 8.03 -1.95
N ARG A 30 -8.89 9.07 -1.61
CA ARG A 30 -10.33 9.12 -1.92
C ARG A 30 -10.60 8.99 -3.41
N ASP A 31 -9.85 9.71 -4.23
CA ASP A 31 -9.97 9.63 -5.69
C ASP A 31 -9.63 8.22 -6.20
N ILE A 32 -8.56 7.61 -5.67
CA ILE A 32 -8.12 6.26 -6.05
C ILE A 32 -9.18 5.20 -5.71
N ILE A 33 -9.73 5.22 -4.50
CA ILE A 33 -10.71 4.21 -4.07
C ILE A 33 -12.11 4.45 -4.63
N ALA A 34 -12.36 5.61 -5.23
CA ALA A 34 -13.60 5.95 -5.94
C ALA A 34 -13.53 5.63 -7.45
N VAL A 35 -12.40 5.12 -7.95
CA VAL A 35 -12.27 4.69 -9.35
C VAL A 35 -13.28 3.60 -9.66
N ASP A 36 -14.05 3.80 -10.73
CA ASP A 36 -15.03 2.83 -11.20
C ASP A 36 -14.31 1.62 -11.79
N VAL A 37 -14.68 0.42 -11.31
CA VAL A 37 -14.11 -0.85 -11.71
C VAL A 37 -15.22 -1.85 -11.96
N GLU A 38 -14.94 -2.87 -12.78
CA GLU A 38 -15.86 -3.99 -12.93
C GLU A 38 -16.19 -4.59 -11.55
N PRO A 39 -17.47 -4.82 -11.21
CA PRO A 39 -17.85 -5.28 -9.88
C PRO A 39 -17.18 -6.61 -9.52
N ASP A 40 -16.19 -6.55 -8.63
CA ASP A 40 -15.40 -7.70 -8.15
C ASP A 40 -15.81 -8.16 -6.74
N GLY A 41 -16.83 -7.50 -6.16
CA GLY A 41 -17.34 -7.76 -4.81
C GLY A 41 -16.66 -6.95 -3.71
N LEU A 42 -15.61 -6.20 -4.03
CA LEU A 42 -14.92 -5.30 -3.11
C LEU A 42 -15.43 -3.86 -3.28
N ARG A 43 -15.81 -3.24 -2.18
CA ARG A 43 -16.21 -1.83 -2.13
C ARG A 43 -15.38 -1.10 -1.10
N PHE A 44 -15.05 0.16 -1.36
CA PHE A 44 -14.38 1.01 -0.40
C PHE A 44 -15.31 2.11 0.11
N ASP A 45 -15.07 2.58 1.33
CA ASP A 45 -15.81 3.68 1.98
C ASP A 45 -14.94 4.95 1.97
N PRO A 46 -15.13 5.89 1.03
CA PRO A 46 -14.32 7.11 0.93
C PRO A 46 -14.41 8.04 2.14
N ASP A 47 -15.52 7.98 2.86
CA ASP A 47 -15.75 8.79 4.06
C ASP A 47 -14.97 8.24 5.26
N SER A 48 -14.52 6.98 5.19
CA SER A 48 -13.71 6.35 6.23
C SER A 48 -12.23 6.68 6.19
N VAL A 49 -11.75 7.39 5.16
CA VAL A 49 -10.32 7.69 4.98
C VAL A 49 -9.82 8.65 6.06
N GLN A 50 -8.80 8.22 6.79
CA GLN A 50 -8.14 8.99 7.85
C GLN A 50 -6.63 8.91 7.68
N SER A 51 -5.92 10.02 7.94
CA SER A 51 -4.46 10.08 7.97
C SER A 51 -3.92 10.24 9.39
N GLU A 52 -2.73 9.72 9.61
CA GLU A 52 -1.95 9.86 10.83
C GLU A 52 -0.47 10.04 10.46
N ARG A 53 0.22 11.01 11.06
CA ARG A 53 1.68 11.13 10.90
C ARG A 53 2.38 10.04 11.71
N ILE A 54 3.26 9.28 11.06
CA ILE A 54 4.12 8.31 11.73
C ILE A 54 5.40 9.05 12.12
N THR A 55 5.75 8.99 13.40
CA THR A 55 7.02 9.54 13.90
C THR A 55 8.03 8.42 13.96
N GLU A 56 8.90 8.35 12.96
CA GLU A 56 10.20 7.67 13.08
C GLU A 56 11.27 8.76 13.10
N ASP A 57 12.39 8.50 13.77
CA ASP A 57 13.53 9.41 14.01
C ASP A 57 14.30 9.84 12.72
N ALA A 58 13.59 10.06 11.61
CA ALA A 58 14.10 10.47 10.32
C ALA A 58 13.59 11.87 9.94
N ASP A 59 14.37 12.60 9.15
CA ASP A 59 14.10 13.98 8.74
C ASP A 59 12.78 14.18 7.95
N TYR A 60 12.12 13.10 7.53
CA TYR A 60 10.84 13.12 6.81
C TYR A 60 9.81 12.22 7.50
N LYS A 61 8.77 12.84 8.05
CA LYS A 61 7.65 12.14 8.69
C LYS A 61 6.84 11.37 7.66
N GLY A 62 6.73 10.06 7.82
CA GLY A 62 5.82 9.22 7.03
C GLY A 62 4.35 9.51 7.37
N ILE A 63 3.45 9.09 6.49
CA ILE A 63 2.01 9.23 6.69
C ILE A 63 1.35 7.86 6.55
N ARG A 64 0.62 7.46 7.58
CA ARG A 64 -0.25 6.28 7.59
C ARG A 64 -1.65 6.71 7.20
N ILE A 65 -2.27 5.96 6.29
CA ILE A 65 -3.66 6.15 5.88
C ILE A 65 -4.44 4.91 6.19
N ARG A 66 -5.59 5.07 6.84
CA ARG A 66 -6.52 4.00 7.15
C ARG A 66 -7.88 4.26 6.51
N PHE A 67 -8.50 3.21 6.00
CA PHE A 67 -9.86 3.26 5.44
C PHE A 67 -10.49 1.86 5.49
N ARG A 68 -11.77 1.76 5.10
CA ARG A 68 -12.52 0.50 5.16
C ARG A 68 -12.78 -0.03 3.76
N GLY A 69 -12.46 -1.31 3.58
CA GLY A 69 -12.95 -2.15 2.49
C GLY A 69 -14.10 -3.03 2.97
N ILE A 70 -15.02 -3.36 2.07
CA ILE A 70 -16.17 -4.22 2.29
C ILE A 70 -16.13 -5.27 1.19
N LEU A 71 -15.87 -6.52 1.57
CA LEU A 71 -15.88 -7.67 0.66
C LEU A 71 -17.10 -8.51 1.01
N ASP A 72 -18.14 -8.46 0.18
CA ASP A 72 -19.47 -9.00 0.51
C ASP A 72 -19.96 -8.51 1.90
N SER A 73 -20.01 -9.38 2.91
CA SER A 73 -20.40 -9.05 4.28
C SER A 73 -19.22 -8.77 5.22
N ALA A 74 -17.98 -9.02 4.77
CA ALA A 74 -16.77 -8.83 5.56
C ALA A 74 -16.31 -7.36 5.52
N ARG A 75 -15.96 -6.83 6.70
CA ARG A 75 -15.35 -5.50 6.85
C ARG A 75 -13.85 -5.64 7.02
N VAL A 76 -13.08 -5.09 6.09
CA VAL A 76 -11.62 -5.14 6.07
C VAL A 76 -11.06 -3.76 6.42
N ALA A 77 -10.25 -3.71 7.47
CA ALA A 77 -9.49 -2.51 7.80
C ALA A 77 -8.26 -2.44 6.88
N MET A 78 -8.21 -1.41 6.03
CA MET A 78 -7.11 -1.19 5.10
C MET A 78 -6.11 -0.21 5.70
N GLN A 79 -4.82 -0.46 5.50
CA GLN A 79 -3.74 0.42 5.93
C GLN A 79 -2.73 0.62 4.80
N ILE A 80 -2.38 1.88 4.53
CA ILE A 80 -1.30 2.27 3.62
C ILE A 80 -0.29 3.11 4.40
N ASP A 81 0.97 2.71 4.38
CA ASP A 81 2.06 3.45 5.00
C ASP A 81 2.90 4.11 3.90
N ILE A 82 2.99 5.44 3.93
CA ILE A 82 3.67 6.25 2.93
C ILE A 82 4.93 6.85 3.54
N GLY A 83 6.08 6.32 3.15
CA GLY A 83 7.39 6.90 3.45
C GLY A 83 7.77 7.97 2.42
N PHE A 84 8.55 8.98 2.84
CA PHE A 84 9.08 10.02 1.95
C PHE A 84 10.61 10.05 1.91
N SER A 85 11.26 9.20 2.70
CA SER A 85 12.71 9.04 2.72
C SER A 85 13.12 7.81 1.91
N ASP A 86 14.17 8.00 1.10
CA ASP A 86 15.06 6.98 0.51
C ASP A 86 15.13 6.97 -1.01
N VAL A 87 16.37 6.76 -1.49
CA VAL A 87 16.67 6.42 -2.87
C VAL A 87 16.30 4.95 -3.08
N VAL A 88 15.37 4.68 -3.98
CA VAL A 88 15.03 3.32 -4.41
C VAL A 88 16.10 2.84 -5.39
N TYR A 89 16.87 1.83 -5.00
CA TYR A 89 17.85 1.20 -5.87
C TYR A 89 17.84 -0.33 -5.77
N PRO A 90 17.80 -1.08 -6.90
CA PRO A 90 17.53 -0.59 -8.25
C PRO A 90 16.15 0.08 -8.34
N GLY A 91 15.91 0.89 -9.37
CA GLY A 91 14.64 1.59 -9.55
C GLY A 91 13.42 0.65 -9.51
N PRO A 92 12.21 1.21 -9.31
CA PRO A 92 11.01 0.41 -9.18
C PRO A 92 10.81 -0.51 -10.38
N GLY A 93 10.45 -1.76 -10.11
CA GLY A 93 10.18 -2.78 -11.13
C GLY A 93 8.69 -3.11 -11.21
N GLU A 94 8.24 -3.48 -12.39
CA GLU A 94 6.90 -4.04 -12.58
C GLU A 94 6.87 -5.48 -12.06
N SER A 95 5.84 -5.81 -11.29
CA SER A 95 5.58 -7.18 -10.87
C SER A 95 4.13 -7.54 -11.14
N ILE A 96 3.93 -8.78 -11.58
CA ILE A 96 2.61 -9.37 -11.74
C ILE A 96 2.28 -10.07 -10.43
N PHE A 97 1.26 -9.58 -9.74
CA PHE A 97 0.73 -10.26 -8.57
C PHE A 97 -0.36 -11.23 -8.99
N ARG A 98 -0.17 -12.52 -8.66
CA ARG A 98 -1.24 -13.51 -8.80
C ARG A 98 -2.08 -13.49 -7.53
N PRO A 99 -3.41 -13.37 -7.63
CA PRO A 99 -4.28 -13.45 -6.47
C PRO A 99 -3.99 -14.73 -5.69
N CYS A 100 -3.63 -14.57 -4.42
CA CYS A 100 -3.55 -15.67 -3.48
C CYS A 100 -4.99 -16.07 -3.12
N TRP A 101 -5.60 -16.88 -3.98
CA TRP A 101 -6.90 -17.56 -3.81
C TRP A 101 -8.18 -16.70 -3.88
N ILE A 102 -8.99 -16.96 -4.93
CA ILE A 102 -10.46 -17.21 -4.95
C ILE A 102 -11.19 -16.69 -6.21
N LEU A 103 -10.63 -15.80 -7.02
CA LEU A 103 -11.33 -15.33 -8.25
C LEU A 103 -10.44 -15.37 -9.49
N PRO A 104 -10.98 -15.72 -10.68
CA PRO A 104 -10.32 -15.48 -11.95
C PRO A 104 -10.32 -13.97 -12.23
N SER A 105 -9.53 -13.22 -11.48
CA SER A 105 -9.26 -11.81 -11.78
C SER A 105 -8.01 -11.72 -12.65
N ARG A 106 -7.95 -10.67 -13.47
CA ARG A 106 -6.80 -10.38 -14.33
C ARG A 106 -5.54 -10.23 -13.48
N ASP A 107 -4.40 -10.61 -14.05
CA ASP A 107 -3.09 -10.31 -13.47
C ASP A 107 -3.00 -8.82 -13.10
N TYR A 108 -2.70 -8.52 -11.83
CA TYR A 108 -2.53 -7.15 -11.36
C TYR A 108 -1.08 -6.72 -11.58
N PHE A 109 -0.90 -5.52 -12.13
CA PHE A 109 0.41 -4.88 -12.22
C PHE A 109 0.61 -4.00 -11.00
N ALA A 110 1.67 -4.28 -10.24
CA ALA A 110 2.14 -3.42 -9.16
C ALA A 110 3.55 -2.94 -9.49
N ILE A 111 3.79 -1.65 -9.29
CA ILE A 111 5.13 -1.07 -9.33
C ILE A 111 5.69 -1.17 -7.90
N ALA A 112 6.57 -2.14 -7.68
CA ALA A 112 7.18 -2.36 -6.38
C ALA A 112 8.57 -1.73 -6.33
N ALA A 113 8.82 -0.97 -5.27
CA ALA A 113 10.13 -0.46 -4.92
C ALA A 113 10.61 -1.18 -3.66
N ARG A 114 11.76 -1.83 -3.72
CA ARG A 114 12.43 -2.29 -2.49
C ARG A 114 13.38 -1.19 -2.05
N ALA A 115 13.09 -0.55 -0.92
CA ALA A 115 14.04 0.38 -0.31
C ALA A 115 15.34 -0.38 0.02
N SER A 116 16.47 0.11 -0.48
CA SER A 116 17.78 -0.43 -0.14
C SER A 116 18.16 0.09 1.25
N SER A 117 17.77 -0.63 2.30
CA SER A 117 18.28 -0.34 3.64
C SER A 117 19.80 -0.53 3.65
N LEU A 118 20.55 0.57 3.79
CA LEU A 118 21.99 0.55 4.07
C LEU A 118 22.31 0.37 5.57
N ARG A 119 21.39 -0.21 6.36
CA ARG A 119 21.66 -0.57 7.76
C ARG A 119 22.00 -2.06 7.88
N SER A 120 23.30 -2.32 7.81
CA SER A 120 24.05 -3.10 8.80
C SER A 120 23.25 -4.22 9.50
N LEU A 121 23.52 -5.45 9.09
CA LEU A 121 23.46 -6.66 9.91
C LEU A 121 23.68 -6.37 11.41
N LYS A 122 22.68 -6.64 12.25
CA LYS A 122 22.94 -7.12 13.61
C LYS A 122 22.07 -8.36 13.88
N PRO A 123 22.69 -9.47 14.31
CA PRO A 123 22.05 -10.77 14.41
C PRO A 123 21.36 -10.99 15.76
N TRP A 124 20.20 -11.66 15.69
CA TRP A 124 19.34 -12.26 16.72
C TRP A 124 18.74 -11.31 17.77
#